data_AF-G5F1V2-F1
#
_entry.id   AF-G5F1V2-F1
#
_cell.length_a   1.000
_cell.length_b   1.000
_cell.length_c   1.000
_cell.angle_alpha   90.00
_cell.angle_beta   90.00
_cell.angle_gamma   90.00
#
_symmetry.space_group_name_H-M   'P 1'
#
loop_
_entity.id
_entity.type
_entity.pdbx_description
1 polymer ?
#
loop_
_entity_poly.entity_id
_entity_poly.type
_entity_poly.pdbx_seq_one_letter_code
_entity_poly.pdbx_strand_id
1 'polypeptide(L)'
;MKRNERIAAAVLLAACLLAALAYKGYESHLDAQVCHEIQEEEKSRTKAQEGDEVTIGTKDDREDSPFRGTMRVRVEDAVVFDGPDQARKEFDGWVEDAFYAGNYFSEGRQGEDFDLVLFRIHVSNVDAEPRHATKLGNQLFMIEGVAGLHPCIEHAYLDGPGTATKDAERGYFGIVPGSEGDYVFGYVVRRDDVDKGSFTAGSWGYGGYEVPLAPRDLRGQS
;
A
#
# COMPACT_ATOMS: atom_id res chain seq x y z
N MET A 1 -16.35 -20.79 55.86
CA MET A 1 -15.63 -19.57 55.40
C MET A 1 -15.73 -18.50 56.47
N LYS A 2 -14.58 -18.07 57.01
CA LYS A 2 -14.51 -17.01 58.03
C LYS A 2 -14.83 -15.67 57.36
N ARG A 3 -15.45 -14.73 58.09
CA ARG A 3 -15.90 -13.42 57.58
C ARG A 3 -14.80 -12.65 56.82
N ASN A 4 -13.55 -12.81 57.22
CA ASN A 4 -12.40 -12.14 56.59
C ASN A 4 -12.05 -12.72 55.21
N GLU A 5 -12.26 -14.02 54.99
CA GLU A 5 -12.04 -14.66 53.68
C GLU A 5 -13.06 -14.19 52.64
N ARG A 6 -14.30 -13.94 53.06
CA ARG A 6 -15.36 -13.36 52.20
C ARG A 6 -15.05 -11.94 51.77
N ILE A 7 -14.54 -11.12 52.70
CA ILE A 7 -14.18 -9.73 52.42
C ILE A 7 -12.97 -9.69 51.47
N ALA A 8 -11.95 -10.51 51.72
CA ALA A 8 -10.78 -10.59 50.83
C ALA A 8 -11.15 -11.04 49.42
N ALA A 9 -12.02 -12.07 49.28
CA ALA A 9 -12.49 -12.53 47.97
C ALA A 9 -13.31 -11.45 47.23
N ALA A 10 -14.17 -10.70 47.93
CA ALA A 10 -14.95 -9.62 47.33
C ALA A 10 -14.06 -8.46 46.86
N VAL A 11 -13.03 -8.09 47.63
CA VAL A 11 -12.07 -7.05 47.24
C VAL A 11 -11.25 -7.48 46.03
N LEU A 12 -10.81 -8.75 45.97
CA LEU A 12 -10.07 -9.26 44.83
C LEU A 12 -10.92 -9.25 43.55
N LEU A 13 -12.18 -9.69 43.64
CA LEU A 13 -13.14 -9.64 42.54
C LEU A 13 -13.40 -8.22 42.05
N ALA A 14 -13.59 -7.26 42.97
CA ALA A 14 -13.77 -5.86 42.62
C ALA A 14 -12.53 -5.26 41.93
N ALA A 15 -11.33 -5.61 42.40
CA ALA A 15 -10.07 -5.19 41.76
C ALA A 15 -9.91 -5.77 40.35
N CYS A 16 -10.25 -7.05 40.15
CA CYS A 16 -10.23 -7.68 38.82
C CYS A 16 -11.25 -7.04 37.87
N LEU A 17 -12.45 -6.71 38.34
CA LEU A 17 -13.47 -6.02 37.55
C LEU A 17 -13.04 -4.62 37.14
N LEU A 18 -12.43 -3.85 38.07
CA LEU A 18 -11.91 -2.53 37.77
C LEU A 18 -10.76 -2.58 36.75
N ALA A 19 -9.85 -3.56 36.88
CA ALA A 19 -8.78 -3.76 35.91
C ALA A 19 -9.32 -4.12 34.51
N ALA A 20 -10.32 -5.01 34.43
CA ALA A 20 -10.95 -5.38 33.16
C ALA A 20 -11.68 -4.19 32.50
N LEU A 21 -12.38 -3.37 33.29
CA LEU A 21 -13.03 -2.16 32.80
C LEU A 21 -12.03 -1.10 32.33
N ALA A 22 -10.94 -0.90 33.07
CA ALA A 22 -9.87 0.03 32.69
C ALA A 22 -9.18 -0.43 31.41
N TYR A 23 -8.91 -1.73 31.26
CA TYR A 23 -8.33 -2.30 30.05
C TYR A 23 -9.24 -2.11 28.83
N LYS A 24 -10.54 -2.39 28.97
CA LYS A 24 -11.52 -2.19 27.90
C LYS A 24 -11.68 -0.71 27.52
N GLY A 25 -11.60 0.19 28.51
CA GLY A 25 -11.60 1.63 28.27
C GLY A 25 -10.35 2.10 27.53
N TYR A 26 -9.19 1.51 27.84
CA TYR A 26 -7.92 1.78 27.14
C TYR A 26 -7.95 1.29 25.69
N GLU A 27 -8.42 0.06 25.42
CA GLU A 27 -8.61 -0.43 24.05
C GLU A 27 -9.53 0.49 23.23
N SER A 28 -10.68 0.86 23.79
CA SER A 28 -11.61 1.78 23.12
C SER A 28 -11.01 3.16 22.86
N HIS A 29 -10.10 3.63 23.72
CA HIS A 29 -9.42 4.90 23.52
C HIS A 29 -8.37 4.81 22.40
N LEU A 30 -7.61 3.71 22.36
CA LEU A 30 -6.68 3.43 21.27
C LEU A 30 -7.41 3.33 19.93
N ASP A 31 -8.51 2.59 19.86
CA ASP A 31 -9.32 2.47 18.64
C ASP A 31 -9.82 3.84 18.17
N ALA A 32 -10.27 4.69 19.11
CA ALA A 32 -10.74 6.03 18.79
C ALA A 32 -9.60 6.95 18.32
N GLN A 33 -8.40 6.83 18.90
CA GLN A 33 -7.22 7.58 18.45
C GLN A 33 -6.81 7.16 17.04
N VAL A 34 -6.73 5.86 16.76
CA VAL A 34 -6.41 5.35 15.42
C VAL A 34 -7.45 5.80 14.39
N CYS A 35 -8.74 5.73 14.73
CA CYS A 35 -9.80 6.23 13.84
C CYS A 35 -9.66 7.73 13.56
N HIS A 36 -9.31 8.52 14.56
CA HIS A 36 -9.12 9.95 14.42
C HIS A 36 -7.89 10.28 13.54
N GLU A 37 -6.77 9.60 13.76
CA GLU A 37 -5.55 9.76 12.96
C GLU A 37 -5.79 9.41 11.48
N ILE A 38 -6.47 8.29 11.20
CA ILE A 38 -6.86 7.91 9.83
C ILE A 38 -7.73 9.00 9.18
N GLN A 39 -8.70 9.54 9.91
CA GLN A 39 -9.56 10.61 9.39
C GLN A 39 -8.81 11.92 9.15
N GLU A 40 -7.84 12.27 9.97
CA GLU A 40 -7.00 13.46 9.74
C GLU A 40 -6.05 13.26 8.55
N GLU A 41 -5.47 12.07 8.40
CA GLU A 41 -4.69 11.71 7.24
C GLU A 41 -5.52 11.80 5.95
N GLU A 42 -6.71 11.19 5.91
CA GLU A 42 -7.62 11.24 4.76
C GLU A 42 -7.98 12.67 4.36
N LYS A 43 -8.22 13.56 5.33
CA LYS A 43 -8.50 14.98 5.07
C LYS A 43 -7.28 15.73 4.53
N SER A 44 -6.07 15.30 4.89
CA SER A 44 -4.82 15.93 4.45
C SER A 44 -4.40 15.52 3.04
N ARG A 45 -5.01 14.48 2.46
CA ARG A 45 -4.62 13.97 1.14
C ARG A 45 -5.08 14.89 0.01
N THR A 46 -4.18 15.09 -0.94
CA THR A 46 -4.52 15.74 -2.21
C THR A 46 -5.36 14.78 -3.04
N LYS A 47 -6.57 15.19 -3.43
CA LYS A 47 -7.40 14.43 -4.37
C LYS A 47 -7.10 14.88 -5.80
N ALA A 48 -6.80 13.93 -6.69
CA ALA A 48 -6.53 14.21 -8.10
C ALA A 48 -7.25 13.19 -9.00
N GLN A 49 -7.14 13.32 -10.32
CA GLN A 49 -7.67 12.38 -11.31
C GLN A 49 -6.53 11.67 -12.06
N GLU A 50 -6.86 10.60 -12.79
CA GLU A 50 -5.94 9.97 -13.73
C GLU A 50 -5.42 11.02 -14.74
N GLY A 51 -4.12 11.04 -14.96
CA GLY A 51 -3.43 12.02 -15.81
C GLY A 51 -3.04 13.33 -15.12
N ASP A 52 -3.52 13.61 -13.90
CA ASP A 52 -3.07 14.79 -13.15
C ASP A 52 -1.67 14.56 -12.55
N GLU A 53 -0.80 15.57 -12.65
CA GLU A 53 0.49 15.58 -11.94
C GLU A 53 0.29 16.08 -10.51
N VAL A 54 0.70 15.28 -9.54
CA VAL A 54 0.63 15.59 -8.11
C VAL A 54 2.04 15.73 -7.56
N THR A 55 2.30 16.82 -6.84
CA THR A 55 3.54 16.98 -6.09
C THR A 55 3.39 16.36 -4.70
N ILE A 56 4.27 15.44 -4.36
CA ILE A 56 4.30 14.74 -3.07
C ILE A 56 5.62 15.01 -2.35
N GLY A 57 5.59 14.90 -1.03
CA GLY A 57 6.73 15.18 -0.16
C GLY A 57 6.37 16.18 0.92
N THR A 58 7.11 16.12 2.02
CA THR A 58 6.88 16.98 3.18
C THR A 58 7.99 18.03 3.28
N LYS A 59 7.60 19.28 3.55
CA LYS A 59 8.58 20.32 3.97
C LYS A 59 9.12 20.05 5.37
N ASP A 60 8.33 19.37 6.19
CA ASP A 60 8.70 18.98 7.54
C ASP A 60 9.36 17.61 7.51
N ASP A 61 10.51 17.49 8.17
CA ASP A 61 11.34 16.29 8.26
C ASP A 61 10.68 15.24 9.17
N ARG A 62 9.49 14.76 8.79
CA ARG A 62 8.75 13.77 9.58
C ARG A 62 9.36 12.39 9.41
N GLU A 63 9.55 11.69 10.54
CA GLU A 63 10.19 10.36 10.57
C GLU A 63 9.34 9.27 9.89
N ASP A 64 8.03 9.46 9.79
CA ASP A 64 7.06 8.52 9.21
C ASP A 64 6.94 8.64 7.68
N SER A 65 7.55 9.66 7.07
CA SER A 65 7.53 9.83 5.62
C SER A 65 8.40 8.79 4.92
N PRO A 66 7.98 8.19 3.79
CA PRO A 66 8.78 7.17 3.09
C PRO A 66 10.09 7.72 2.49
N PHE A 67 10.18 9.02 2.29
CA PHE A 67 11.37 9.71 1.78
C PHE A 67 11.47 11.13 2.37
N ARG A 68 12.56 11.83 2.07
CA ARG A 68 12.73 13.25 2.34
C ARG A 68 12.86 14.00 1.03
N GLY A 69 12.29 15.19 0.93
CA GLY A 69 12.32 16.02 -0.29
C GLY A 69 11.03 15.88 -1.09
N THR A 70 11.11 16.14 -2.39
CA THR A 70 9.96 16.34 -3.26
C THR A 70 10.01 15.42 -4.47
N MET A 71 8.87 14.79 -4.77
CA MET A 71 8.64 14.10 -6.05
C MET A 71 7.39 14.64 -6.71
N ARG A 72 7.28 14.44 -8.02
CA ARG A 72 6.04 14.57 -8.77
C ARG A 72 5.63 13.21 -9.28
N VAL A 73 4.35 12.90 -9.18
CA VAL A 73 3.79 11.62 -9.61
C VAL A 73 2.56 11.91 -10.46
N ARG A 74 2.45 11.21 -11.58
CA ARG A 74 1.23 11.19 -12.40
C ARG A 74 0.82 9.74 -12.58
N VAL A 75 -0.38 9.41 -12.12
CA VAL A 75 -0.99 8.08 -12.35
C VAL A 75 -1.71 8.13 -13.69
N GLU A 76 -1.38 7.24 -14.62
CA GLU A 76 -1.80 7.36 -16.02
C GLU A 76 -3.00 6.48 -16.37
N ASP A 77 -2.85 5.17 -16.20
CA ASP A 77 -3.90 4.19 -16.49
C ASP A 77 -3.79 2.96 -15.59
N ALA A 78 -4.86 2.18 -15.55
CA ALA A 78 -4.90 0.88 -14.89
C ALA A 78 -5.62 -0.15 -15.76
N VAL A 79 -5.25 -1.42 -15.61
CA VAL A 79 -5.80 -2.56 -16.34
C VAL A 79 -5.93 -3.75 -15.39
N VAL A 80 -7.04 -4.46 -15.45
CA VAL A 80 -7.26 -5.70 -14.68
C VAL A 80 -7.16 -6.91 -15.59
N PHE A 81 -6.51 -7.96 -15.09
CA PHE A 81 -6.33 -9.26 -15.74
C PHE A 81 -6.75 -10.39 -14.79
N ASP A 82 -7.16 -11.53 -15.34
CA ASP A 82 -7.42 -12.76 -14.57
C ASP A 82 -6.16 -13.27 -13.84
N GLY A 83 -4.98 -12.87 -14.34
CA GLY A 83 -3.71 -13.23 -13.75
C GLY A 83 -2.52 -12.91 -14.64
N PRO A 84 -1.31 -13.28 -14.21
CA PRO A 84 -0.07 -12.95 -14.90
C PRO A 84 0.04 -13.60 -16.29
N ASP A 85 -0.53 -14.78 -16.50
CA ASP A 85 -0.49 -15.45 -17.81
C ASP A 85 -1.31 -14.71 -18.88
N GLN A 86 -2.39 -14.05 -18.47
CA GLN A 86 -3.16 -13.18 -19.36
C GLN A 86 -2.43 -11.86 -19.57
N ALA A 87 -1.95 -11.23 -18.50
CA ALA A 87 -1.17 -10.00 -18.58
C ALA A 87 0.04 -10.15 -19.50
N ARG A 88 0.77 -11.27 -19.44
CA ARG A 88 1.88 -11.59 -20.37
C ARG A 88 1.50 -11.53 -21.85
N LYS A 89 0.26 -11.90 -22.20
CA LYS A 89 -0.22 -11.94 -23.60
C LYS A 89 -0.75 -10.60 -24.06
N GLU A 90 -1.39 -9.85 -23.16
CA GLU A 90 -2.21 -8.70 -23.51
C GLU A 90 -1.58 -7.36 -23.09
N PHE A 91 -0.70 -7.35 -22.10
CA PHE A 91 0.00 -6.16 -21.65
C PHE A 91 1.25 -5.92 -22.50
N ASP A 92 1.22 -4.84 -23.28
CA ASP A 92 2.38 -4.39 -24.04
C ASP A 92 3.52 -3.96 -23.10
N GLY A 93 4.71 -4.53 -23.31
CA GLY A 93 5.89 -4.29 -22.47
C GLY A 93 6.00 -5.17 -21.22
N TRP A 94 5.32 -6.31 -21.13
CA TRP A 94 5.49 -7.24 -20.00
C TRP A 94 6.95 -7.73 -19.85
N VAL A 95 7.47 -7.66 -18.63
CA VAL A 95 8.82 -8.12 -18.25
C VAL A 95 8.69 -9.28 -17.26
N GLU A 96 9.11 -10.48 -17.65
CA GLU A 96 8.94 -11.68 -16.80
C GLU A 96 9.63 -11.56 -15.44
N ASP A 97 10.86 -11.04 -15.43
CA ASP A 97 11.67 -10.92 -14.21
C ASP A 97 11.12 -9.86 -13.24
N ALA A 98 10.18 -9.02 -13.69
CA ALA A 98 9.50 -8.03 -12.87
C ALA A 98 8.32 -8.60 -12.08
N PHE A 99 7.85 -9.82 -12.41
CA PHE A 99 6.74 -10.48 -11.71
C PHE A 99 7.26 -11.39 -10.58
N TYR A 100 6.62 -11.32 -9.41
CA TYR A 100 7.07 -12.09 -8.25
C TYR A 100 6.00 -12.68 -7.32
N ALA A 101 4.71 -12.38 -7.49
CA ALA A 101 3.64 -12.96 -6.66
C ALA A 101 3.10 -14.30 -7.20
N GLY A 102 3.98 -15.28 -7.42
CA GLY A 102 3.61 -16.58 -8.00
C GLY A 102 2.63 -17.42 -7.16
N ASN A 103 2.54 -17.19 -5.85
CA ASN A 103 1.79 -18.07 -4.94
C ASN A 103 0.26 -17.89 -5.04
N TYR A 104 -0.25 -16.68 -5.32
CA TYR A 104 -1.71 -16.43 -5.43
C TYR A 104 -2.31 -16.97 -6.72
N PHE A 105 -1.50 -17.07 -7.77
CA PHE A 105 -1.90 -17.60 -9.07
C PHE A 105 -1.46 -19.06 -9.26
N SER A 106 -1.04 -19.74 -8.20
CA SER A 106 -0.65 -21.16 -8.24
C SER A 106 -1.87 -22.09 -8.18
N GLU A 107 -1.78 -23.26 -8.83
CA GLU A 107 -2.88 -24.22 -8.99
C GLU A 107 -3.56 -24.66 -7.66
N GLY A 108 -2.87 -24.52 -6.51
CA GLY A 108 -3.36 -24.92 -5.19
C GLY A 108 -4.22 -23.89 -4.44
N ARG A 109 -4.36 -22.66 -4.96
CA ARG A 109 -5.22 -21.61 -4.38
C ARG A 109 -6.51 -21.38 -5.19
N GLN A 110 -6.82 -22.29 -6.12
CA GLN A 110 -8.10 -22.32 -6.85
C GLN A 110 -9.27 -22.44 -5.87
N GLY A 111 -9.90 -21.31 -5.56
CA GLY A 111 -10.98 -21.21 -4.57
C GLY A 111 -11.16 -19.80 -4.01
N GLU A 112 -10.11 -18.99 -4.01
CA GLU A 112 -10.21 -17.53 -3.92
C GLU A 112 -9.91 -16.96 -5.30
N ASP A 113 -10.89 -16.23 -5.85
CA ASP A 113 -10.75 -15.58 -7.14
C ASP A 113 -9.90 -14.32 -6.95
N PHE A 114 -8.64 -14.39 -7.37
CA PHE A 114 -7.72 -13.25 -7.39
C PHE A 114 -7.53 -12.75 -8.81
N ASP A 115 -7.42 -11.44 -8.95
CA ASP A 115 -7.09 -10.78 -10.19
C ASP A 115 -5.77 -10.02 -10.05
N LEU A 116 -5.14 -9.70 -11.17
CA LEU A 116 -3.95 -8.86 -11.25
C LEU A 116 -4.36 -7.50 -11.78
N VAL A 117 -4.13 -6.44 -11.00
CA VAL A 117 -4.28 -5.06 -11.47
C VAL A 117 -2.90 -4.51 -11.77
N LEU A 118 -2.66 -4.10 -13.01
CA LEU A 118 -1.48 -3.32 -13.40
C LEU A 118 -1.86 -1.85 -13.56
N PHE A 119 -1.06 -0.92 -13.08
CA PHE A 119 -1.24 0.50 -13.39
C PHE A 119 0.09 1.19 -13.67
N ARG A 120 0.04 2.19 -14.54
CA ARG A 120 1.19 2.97 -14.99
C ARG A 120 1.28 4.27 -14.21
N ILE A 121 2.48 4.63 -13.80
CA ILE A 121 2.76 5.97 -13.28
C ILE A 121 4.01 6.55 -13.93
N HIS A 122 4.03 7.86 -14.01
CA HIS A 122 5.22 8.65 -14.23
C HIS A 122 5.71 9.21 -12.90
N VAL A 123 7.00 9.07 -12.61
CA VAL A 123 7.64 9.65 -11.42
C VAL A 123 8.75 10.58 -11.85
N SER A 124 8.72 11.83 -11.37
CA SER A 124 9.82 12.78 -11.48
C SER A 124 10.41 13.06 -10.09
N ASN A 125 11.66 12.65 -9.87
CA ASN A 125 12.37 12.98 -8.65
C ASN A 125 12.92 14.41 -8.75
N VAL A 126 12.38 15.34 -7.95
CA VAL A 126 12.86 16.73 -7.92
C VAL A 126 14.14 16.81 -7.09
N ASP A 127 14.04 16.44 -5.82
CA ASP A 127 15.14 16.49 -4.85
C ASP A 127 14.98 15.46 -3.71
N ALA A 128 14.20 14.41 -3.96
CA ALA A 128 13.91 13.40 -2.97
C ALA A 128 15.05 12.39 -2.77
N GLU A 129 15.19 11.95 -1.51
CA GLU A 129 16.12 10.92 -1.04
C GLU A 129 15.36 9.89 -0.20
N PRO A 130 15.60 8.58 -0.38
CA PRO A 130 14.94 7.55 0.41
C PRO A 130 15.44 7.61 1.86
N ARG A 131 14.53 7.37 2.81
CA ARG A 131 14.88 7.37 4.25
C ARG A 131 15.33 6.01 4.76
N HIS A 132 14.73 4.95 4.22
CA HIS A 132 14.91 3.61 4.72
C HIS A 132 15.78 2.79 3.78
N ALA A 133 16.73 2.08 4.36
CA ALA A 133 17.51 1.10 3.63
C ALA A 133 16.68 -0.16 3.38
N THR A 134 16.90 -0.79 2.23
CA THR A 134 16.36 -2.13 1.95
C THR A 134 16.96 -3.18 2.91
N LYS A 135 16.45 -4.41 2.83
CA LYS A 135 17.03 -5.56 3.55
C LYS A 135 18.50 -5.81 3.23
N LEU A 136 18.98 -5.36 2.06
CA LEU A 136 20.38 -5.48 1.65
C LEU A 136 21.22 -4.24 1.99
N GLY A 137 20.62 -3.22 2.62
CA GLY A 137 21.31 -2.00 3.03
C GLY A 137 21.36 -0.91 1.95
N ASN A 138 20.71 -1.10 0.80
CA ASN A 138 20.68 -0.09 -0.26
C ASN A 138 19.65 1.00 0.07
N GLN A 139 19.97 2.24 -0.27
CA GLN A 139 19.07 3.38 -0.12
C GLN A 139 18.21 3.50 -1.38
N LEU A 140 17.00 2.95 -1.35
CA LEU A 140 16.06 2.91 -2.47
C LEU A 140 14.66 3.33 -2.02
N PHE A 141 13.85 3.83 -2.96
CA PHE A 141 12.47 4.21 -2.68
C PHE A 141 11.57 2.99 -2.65
N MET A 142 10.75 2.86 -1.61
CA MET A 142 9.69 1.85 -1.56
C MET A 142 8.47 2.38 -2.32
N ILE A 143 7.98 1.60 -3.29
CA ILE A 143 6.92 2.09 -4.17
C ILE A 143 5.61 2.38 -3.44
N GLU A 144 5.23 1.59 -2.44
CA GLU A 144 3.99 1.80 -1.69
C GLU A 144 3.97 3.18 -0.99
N GLY A 145 5.15 3.74 -0.70
CA GLY A 145 5.28 5.10 -0.18
C GLY A 145 5.10 6.20 -1.24
N VAL A 146 5.13 5.86 -2.53
CA VAL A 146 5.01 6.80 -3.66
C VAL A 146 3.68 6.63 -4.40
N ALA A 147 3.24 5.40 -4.64
CA ALA A 147 2.01 5.07 -5.37
C ALA A 147 1.54 3.64 -5.04
N GLY A 148 0.96 3.42 -3.87
CA GLY A 148 0.30 2.17 -3.48
C GLY A 148 -1.15 2.09 -3.97
N LEU A 149 -1.58 0.89 -4.35
CA LEU A 149 -2.96 0.59 -4.76
C LEU A 149 -3.82 0.17 -3.56
N HIS A 150 -5.05 0.67 -3.48
CA HIS A 150 -6.04 0.23 -2.50
C HIS A 150 -7.43 0.05 -3.12
N PRO A 151 -8.17 -1.02 -2.77
CA PRO A 151 -7.71 -2.16 -1.97
C PRO A 151 -6.71 -3.03 -2.74
N CYS A 152 -5.77 -3.65 -2.02
CA CYS A 152 -4.88 -4.67 -2.54
C CYS A 152 -4.59 -5.74 -1.49
N ILE A 153 -4.11 -6.90 -1.94
CA ILE A 153 -3.60 -7.97 -1.07
C ILE A 153 -2.08 -7.86 -0.96
N GLU A 154 -1.40 -7.83 -2.10
CA GLU A 154 0.07 -7.88 -2.14
C GLU A 154 0.60 -7.26 -3.43
N HIS A 155 1.77 -6.64 -3.32
CA HIS A 155 2.53 -6.18 -4.46
C HIS A 155 3.06 -7.39 -5.26
N ALA A 156 2.83 -7.39 -6.57
CA ALA A 156 3.05 -8.55 -7.45
C ALA A 156 4.02 -8.30 -8.60
N TYR A 157 4.16 -7.04 -9.02
CA TYR A 157 4.92 -6.68 -10.20
C TYR A 157 5.48 -5.26 -10.07
N LEU A 158 6.74 -5.07 -10.45
CA LEU A 158 7.34 -3.76 -10.57
C LEU A 158 8.31 -3.76 -11.75
N ASP A 159 8.04 -2.92 -12.73
CA ASP A 159 8.95 -2.67 -13.85
C ASP A 159 9.17 -1.16 -14.05
N GLY A 160 10.35 -0.81 -14.55
CA GLY A 160 10.76 0.55 -14.84
C GLY A 160 12.23 0.84 -14.52
N PRO A 161 12.73 2.04 -14.83
CA PRO A 161 14.12 2.41 -14.65
C PRO A 161 14.58 2.30 -13.20
N GLY A 162 15.70 1.60 -12.98
CA GLY A 162 16.31 1.51 -11.65
C GLY A 162 15.55 0.60 -10.67
N THR A 163 14.58 -0.18 -11.14
CA THR A 163 13.90 -1.22 -10.34
C THR A 163 14.88 -2.25 -9.82
N ALA A 164 14.78 -2.59 -8.54
CA ALA A 164 15.59 -3.64 -7.93
C ALA A 164 15.01 -5.03 -8.25
N THR A 165 15.83 -5.89 -8.85
CA THR A 165 15.42 -7.23 -9.30
C THR A 165 15.72 -8.34 -8.30
N LYS A 166 16.45 -8.03 -7.22
CA LYS A 166 16.75 -9.01 -6.17
C LYS A 166 15.52 -9.24 -5.31
N ASP A 167 15.25 -10.51 -4.98
CA ASP A 167 14.10 -10.90 -4.14
C ASP A 167 13.96 -10.10 -2.84
N ALA A 168 15.08 -9.78 -2.19
CA ALA A 168 15.11 -9.04 -0.92
C ALA A 168 14.79 -7.54 -1.06
N GLU A 169 14.68 -7.03 -2.29
CA GLU A 169 14.48 -5.61 -2.63
C GLU A 169 13.30 -5.43 -3.61
N ARG A 170 12.45 -6.45 -3.78
CA ARG A 170 11.19 -6.33 -4.53
C ARG A 170 10.34 -5.21 -3.94
N GLY A 171 9.70 -4.42 -4.81
CA GLY A 171 8.97 -3.22 -4.41
C GLY A 171 9.82 -1.96 -4.26
N TYR A 172 11.14 -2.04 -4.52
CA TYR A 172 12.02 -0.89 -4.45
C TYR A 172 12.56 -0.47 -5.82
N PHE A 173 12.78 0.83 -5.98
CA PHE A 173 13.37 1.41 -7.18
C PHE A 173 14.32 2.56 -6.82
N GLY A 174 15.31 2.77 -7.70
CA GLY A 174 16.24 3.89 -7.62
C GLY A 174 15.93 4.94 -8.68
N ILE A 175 15.80 6.19 -8.25
CA ILE A 175 15.69 7.35 -9.14
C ILE A 175 16.48 8.51 -8.54
N VAL A 176 17.40 9.11 -9.30
CA VAL A 176 18.25 10.18 -8.78
C VAL A 176 17.57 11.56 -8.92
N PRO A 177 17.90 12.55 -8.07
CA PRO A 177 17.36 13.90 -8.19
C PRO A 177 17.52 14.49 -9.60
N GLY A 178 16.49 15.19 -10.06
CA GLY A 178 16.39 15.78 -11.39
C GLY A 178 16.07 14.80 -12.52
N SER A 179 15.79 13.53 -12.21
CA SER A 179 15.45 12.50 -13.20
C SER A 179 13.98 12.13 -13.17
N GLU A 180 13.50 11.54 -14.25
CA GLU A 180 12.14 11.04 -14.36
C GLU A 180 12.11 9.65 -15.02
N GLY A 181 11.03 8.91 -14.81
CA GLY A 181 10.84 7.59 -15.39
C GLY A 181 9.39 7.13 -15.32
N ASP A 182 9.04 6.28 -16.28
CA ASP A 182 7.76 5.59 -16.32
C ASP A 182 7.91 4.21 -15.68
N TYR A 183 6.91 3.84 -14.89
CA TYR A 183 6.90 2.61 -14.12
C TYR A 183 5.54 1.92 -14.24
N VAL A 184 5.58 0.60 -14.15
CA VAL A 184 4.39 -0.25 -14.12
C VAL A 184 4.39 -1.03 -12.81
N PHE A 185 3.26 -0.97 -12.12
CA PHE A 185 3.05 -1.67 -10.85
C PHE A 185 1.93 -2.65 -11.00
N GLY A 186 2.08 -3.82 -10.40
CA GLY A 186 1.02 -4.81 -10.34
C GLY A 186 0.74 -5.24 -8.93
N TYR A 187 -0.53 -5.41 -8.61
CA TYR A 187 -0.98 -5.90 -7.31
C TYR A 187 -1.94 -7.07 -7.48
N VAL A 188 -1.84 -8.03 -6.57
CA VAL A 188 -2.89 -9.03 -6.38
C VAL A 188 -4.05 -8.36 -5.67
N VAL A 189 -5.26 -8.51 -6.23
CA VAL A 189 -6.50 -8.01 -5.65
C VAL A 189 -7.53 -9.13 -5.56
N ARG A 190 -8.49 -9.01 -4.65
CA ARG A 190 -9.63 -9.93 -4.62
C ARG A 190 -10.56 -9.59 -5.77
N ARG A 191 -11.11 -10.60 -6.44
CA ARG A 191 -12.10 -10.43 -7.51
C ARG A 191 -13.33 -9.67 -7.05
N ASP A 192 -13.79 -9.92 -5.82
CA ASP A 192 -14.88 -9.16 -5.21
C ASP A 192 -14.59 -7.65 -5.13
N ASP A 193 -13.33 -7.25 -4.96
CA ASP A 193 -12.95 -5.83 -4.91
C ASP A 193 -12.86 -5.24 -6.32
N VAL A 194 -12.44 -6.03 -7.30
CA VAL A 194 -12.53 -5.67 -8.73
C VAL A 194 -13.98 -5.45 -9.15
N ASP A 195 -14.87 -6.36 -8.78
CA ASP A 195 -16.28 -6.31 -9.19
C ASP A 195 -17.04 -5.13 -8.55
N LYS A 196 -16.56 -4.62 -7.41
CA LYS A 196 -17.02 -3.35 -6.84
C LYS A 196 -16.49 -2.13 -7.59
N GLY A 197 -15.37 -2.26 -8.31
CA GLY A 197 -14.81 -1.24 -9.19
C GLY A 197 -14.25 0.00 -8.50
N SER A 198 -13.94 -0.09 -7.19
CA SER A 198 -13.47 1.06 -6.41
C SER A 198 -12.00 0.90 -6.04
N PHE A 199 -11.13 1.33 -6.95
CA PHE A 199 -9.68 1.38 -6.72
C PHE A 199 -9.20 2.81 -6.54
N THR A 200 -8.16 2.96 -5.73
CA THR A 200 -7.40 4.21 -5.59
C THR A 200 -5.91 3.92 -5.65
N ALA A 201 -5.16 4.77 -6.33
CA ALA A 201 -3.70 4.81 -6.25
C ALA A 201 -3.27 6.06 -5.50
N GLY A 202 -2.21 5.95 -4.71
CA GLY A 202 -1.76 7.09 -3.93
C GLY A 202 -0.58 6.81 -3.03
N SER A 203 0.00 7.88 -2.48
CA SER A 203 0.90 7.79 -1.33
C SER A 203 0.08 7.93 -0.06
N TRP A 204 0.27 7.00 0.88
CA TRP A 204 -0.47 6.93 2.14
C TRP A 204 0.39 7.51 3.25
N GLY A 205 -0.18 8.47 3.98
CA GLY A 205 0.49 9.26 5.02
C GLY A 205 0.18 10.77 4.87
N TYR A 206 0.68 11.57 5.81
CA TYR A 206 0.47 13.01 5.82
C TYR A 206 1.07 13.70 4.59
N GLY A 207 0.25 14.48 3.89
CA GLY A 207 0.66 15.14 2.64
C GLY A 207 0.73 14.19 1.44
N GLY A 208 0.16 12.99 1.56
CA GLY A 208 -0.05 12.06 0.47
C GLY A 208 -1.13 12.53 -0.51
N TYR A 209 -1.47 11.66 -1.44
CA TYR A 209 -2.47 11.92 -2.47
C TYR A 209 -3.27 10.67 -2.77
N GLU A 210 -4.40 10.85 -3.43
CA GLU A 210 -5.29 9.77 -3.82
C GLU A 210 -5.90 10.09 -5.18
N VAL A 211 -5.78 9.11 -6.09
CA VAL A 211 -6.34 9.12 -7.43
C VAL A 211 -7.31 7.94 -7.53
N PRO A 212 -8.62 8.16 -7.71
CA PRO A 212 -9.53 7.08 -8.03
C PRO A 212 -9.17 6.54 -9.42
N LEU A 213 -9.07 5.22 -9.51
CA LEU A 213 -8.76 4.53 -10.76
C LEU A 213 -10.02 3.99 -11.39
N ALA A 214 -10.07 3.99 -12.72
CA ALA A 214 -11.09 3.29 -13.49
C ALA A 214 -10.42 2.24 -14.39
N PRO A 215 -9.97 1.10 -13.82
CA PRO A 215 -9.18 0.15 -14.58
C PRO A 215 -9.96 -0.41 -15.77
N ARG A 216 -9.30 -0.54 -16.91
CA ARG A 216 -9.84 -1.28 -18.04
C ARG A 216 -9.87 -2.78 -17.69
N ASP A 217 -11.06 -3.36 -17.68
CA ASP A 217 -11.24 -4.78 -17.38
C ASP A 217 -10.98 -5.63 -18.64
N LEU A 218 -9.95 -6.46 -18.59
CA LEU A 218 -9.61 -7.42 -19.65
C LEU A 218 -9.88 -8.87 -19.26
N ARG A 219 -10.44 -9.14 -18.08
CA ARG A 219 -10.73 -10.51 -17.63
C ARG A 219 -11.58 -11.28 -18.65
N GLY A 220 -11.32 -12.58 -18.77
CA GLY A 220 -12.04 -13.49 -19.66
C GLY A 220 -11.76 -13.31 -21.16
N GLN A 221 -10.78 -12.49 -21.55
CA GLN A 221 -10.32 -12.37 -22.94
C GLN A 221 -9.24 -13.43 -23.24
N SER A 222 -9.30 -14.03 -24.43
CA SER A 222 -8.42 -15.12 -24.86
C SER A 222 -8.03 -15.01 -26.33
#